data_AF-A0A6A4GK77-F1
#
_entry.id   AF-A0A6A4GK77-F1
#
_cell.length_a   1.000
_cell.length_b   1.000
_cell.length_c   1.000
_cell.angle_alpha   90.00
_cell.angle_beta   90.00
_cell.angle_gamma   90.00
#
_symmetry.space_group_name_H-M   'P 1'
#
loop_
_entity.id
_entity.type
_entity.pdbx_description
1 polymer ?
#
loop_
_entity_poly.entity_id
_entity_poly.type
_entity_poly.pdbx_seq_one_letter_code
_entity_poly.pdbx_strand_id
1 'polypeptide(L)'
;MMAAWKKLGLKEPICLVNKANAKLLQKVIDPGANFDKLLEVQQQAFVDLAKEGVKAMDLAGALFNNKDDKKGQGDIHVDYFKQHLGKNHPHFPQTNNTRFGSHEDIPYSKNNPTQTNIEVNLDPALNNMATVTELCAMTLYTNVISQPYLCVVRGEGVNALDLGLLHSEVKSHIQKILDDPDLLFREDILHEMASLDRKEWEDKDAMKAVQELAPNLPHLQDISLTFFRGSLATWTHFSSEFAPGGLIDEATPAEKWLAWMPATNDVNKGILGYYRVTMHGKPMLTLHQFNAQAMYQWNDTLSLHKQSREVNSSGLEAKHREAQVTFCCCVAEMNMKKAEDKQHRAVELQEKLKNILMILDISEIDAKPWADIDKKGSGRWTAHLYNLQLDALCFWSVPLPKKKDLTCIPQKQDALIAGFGLYLERLEELGVQRSRATIRMSLDGLVSTAKGKDVWNHDDNGDLWSETGALPLE
;
A
#
# COMPACT_ATOMS: atom_id res chain seq x y z
N MET A 1 1.59 20.89 -7.86
CA MET A 1 2.83 21.37 -7.22
C MET A 1 4.06 20.92 -8.00
N MET A 2 4.18 19.65 -8.40
CA MET A 2 5.27 19.13 -9.26
C MET A 2 5.67 19.99 -10.46
N ALA A 3 4.69 20.48 -11.23
CA ALA A 3 4.97 21.36 -12.37
C ALA A 3 5.67 22.67 -11.98
N ALA A 4 5.42 23.20 -10.76
CA ALA A 4 6.10 24.41 -10.27
C ALA A 4 7.55 24.12 -9.89
N TRP A 5 7.85 23.00 -9.21
CA TRP A 5 9.24 22.61 -8.92
C TRP A 5 10.08 22.55 -10.19
N LYS A 6 9.54 21.90 -11.24
CA LYS A 6 10.19 21.81 -12.55
C LYS A 6 10.35 23.18 -13.22
N LYS A 7 9.33 24.05 -13.15
CA LYS A 7 9.37 25.40 -13.74
C LYS A 7 10.39 26.30 -13.04
N LEU A 8 10.54 26.17 -11.73
CA LEU A 8 11.49 26.93 -10.92
C LEU A 8 12.93 26.40 -11.04
N GLY A 9 13.14 25.23 -11.66
CA GLY A 9 14.45 24.60 -11.81
C GLY A 9 15.04 24.12 -10.48
N LEU A 10 14.18 23.81 -9.51
CA LEU A 10 14.57 23.47 -8.13
C LEU A 10 14.62 21.96 -7.91
N LYS A 11 15.22 21.56 -6.79
CA LYS A 11 15.23 20.16 -6.35
C LYS A 11 13.79 19.72 -6.01
N GLU A 12 13.27 18.79 -6.81
CA GLU A 12 11.96 18.17 -6.61
C GLU A 12 11.88 17.36 -5.29
N PRO A 13 10.66 17.09 -4.77
CA PRO A 13 10.48 16.16 -3.68
C PRO A 13 11.01 14.75 -4.02
N ILE A 14 11.32 13.98 -2.98
CA ILE A 14 11.97 12.69 -3.18
C ILE A 14 11.05 11.69 -3.89
N CYS A 15 11.70 10.83 -4.67
CA CYS A 15 11.09 9.70 -5.34
C CYS A 15 10.70 8.61 -4.32
N LEU A 16 9.40 8.35 -4.14
CA LEU A 16 8.91 7.31 -3.23
C LEU A 16 8.69 6.01 -3.97
N VAL A 17 9.68 5.12 -3.91
CA VAL A 17 9.74 3.94 -4.78
C VAL A 17 9.00 2.76 -4.16
N ASN A 18 8.01 2.20 -4.88
CA ASN A 18 7.37 0.96 -4.44
C ASN A 18 8.38 -0.21 -4.43
N LYS A 19 8.10 -1.28 -3.68
CA LYS A 19 9.05 -2.40 -3.49
C LYS A 19 9.40 -3.14 -4.80
N ALA A 20 8.47 -3.20 -5.74
CA ALA A 20 8.69 -3.81 -7.06
C ALA A 20 9.70 -2.99 -7.88
N ASN A 21 9.57 -1.66 -7.83
CA ASN A 21 10.40 -0.72 -8.57
C ASN A 21 11.70 -0.40 -7.83
N ALA A 22 11.77 -0.60 -6.51
CA ALA A 22 12.95 -0.29 -5.69
C ALA A 22 14.20 -1.02 -6.19
N LYS A 23 14.04 -2.29 -6.58
CA LYS A 23 15.13 -3.09 -7.17
C LYS A 23 15.49 -2.67 -8.59
N LEU A 24 14.51 -2.20 -9.38
CA LEU A 24 14.69 -1.76 -10.76
C LEU A 24 15.37 -0.38 -10.85
N LEU A 25 15.07 0.49 -9.89
CA LEU A 25 15.46 1.90 -9.86
C LEU A 25 16.61 2.21 -8.91
N GLN A 26 17.07 1.24 -8.13
CA GLN A 26 18.28 1.37 -7.29
C GLN A 26 19.51 1.85 -8.08
N LYS A 27 19.57 1.57 -9.39
CA LYS A 27 20.65 1.99 -10.31
C LYS A 27 20.38 3.34 -11.00
N VAL A 28 19.20 3.91 -10.83
CA VAL A 28 18.71 5.10 -11.55
C VAL A 28 18.65 6.33 -10.65
N ILE A 29 18.47 6.13 -9.34
CA ILE A 29 18.34 7.21 -8.34
C ILE A 29 19.69 7.85 -7.99
N ASP A 30 20.81 7.32 -8.51
CA ASP A 30 22.11 7.99 -8.40
C ASP A 30 22.10 9.31 -9.17
N PRO A 31 22.52 10.44 -8.55
CA PRO A 31 22.57 11.75 -9.19
C PRO A 31 23.66 11.74 -10.27
N GLY A 32 23.26 11.39 -11.50
CA GLY A 32 24.17 11.28 -12.66
C GLY A 32 23.74 10.28 -13.73
N ALA A 33 22.73 9.44 -13.48
CA ALA A 33 22.21 8.51 -14.48
C ALA A 33 21.42 9.27 -15.57
N ASN A 34 21.85 9.14 -16.83
CA ASN A 34 21.22 9.80 -17.97
C ASN A 34 19.91 9.08 -18.34
N PHE A 35 18.78 9.78 -18.19
CA PHE A 35 17.42 9.26 -18.39
C PHE A 35 17.20 8.63 -19.78
N ASP A 36 17.88 9.16 -20.79
CA ASP A 36 17.80 8.69 -22.18
C ASP A 36 18.48 7.34 -22.43
N LYS A 37 19.26 6.83 -21.46
CA LYS A 37 19.93 5.52 -21.55
C LYS A 37 19.20 4.39 -20.81
N LEU A 38 18.03 4.68 -20.24
CA LEU A 38 17.22 3.70 -19.49
C LEU A 38 16.41 2.82 -20.44
N LEU A 39 16.14 1.56 -20.05
CA LEU A 39 15.17 0.73 -20.77
C LEU A 39 13.77 1.34 -20.66
N GLU A 40 12.93 1.11 -21.66
CA GLU A 40 11.54 1.59 -21.72
C GLU A 40 10.73 1.20 -20.45
N VAL A 41 10.94 -0.01 -19.92
CA VAL A 41 10.32 -0.47 -18.66
C VAL A 41 10.81 0.33 -17.44
N GLN A 42 12.06 0.77 -17.44
CA GLN A 42 12.62 1.60 -16.37
C GLN A 42 12.17 3.06 -16.49
N GLN A 43 12.03 3.57 -17.71
CA GLN A 43 11.45 4.90 -17.97
C GLN A 43 9.98 4.93 -17.53
N GLN A 44 9.19 3.92 -17.89
CA GLN A 44 7.80 3.81 -17.45
C GLN A 44 7.71 3.70 -15.92
N ALA A 45 8.53 2.86 -15.29
CA ALA A 45 8.57 2.74 -13.83
C ALA A 45 9.00 4.04 -13.12
N PHE A 46 9.77 4.91 -13.78
CA PHE A 46 10.16 6.23 -13.28
C PHE A 46 9.06 7.28 -13.49
N VAL A 47 8.34 7.21 -14.61
CA VAL A 47 7.15 8.05 -14.88
C VAL A 47 6.01 7.72 -13.91
N ASP A 48 5.83 6.44 -13.59
CA ASP A 48 4.83 5.94 -12.64
C ASP A 48 5.21 6.24 -11.17
N LEU A 49 6.35 6.89 -10.94
CA LEU A 49 6.86 7.13 -9.61
C LEU A 49 6.23 8.39 -9.02
N ALA A 50 5.54 8.20 -7.89
CA ALA A 50 4.98 9.32 -7.15
C ALA A 50 6.10 10.08 -6.43
N LYS A 51 6.20 11.39 -6.70
CA LYS A 51 7.20 12.30 -6.13
C LYS A 51 6.56 13.41 -5.27
N GLU A 52 5.53 13.08 -4.51
CA GLU A 52 4.66 14.10 -3.92
C GLU A 52 4.50 13.90 -2.41
N GLY A 53 4.34 15.01 -1.68
CA GLY A 53 3.98 15.02 -0.25
C GLY A 53 2.71 14.24 0.04
N VAL A 54 1.75 14.23 -0.89
CA VAL A 54 0.54 13.40 -0.81
C VAL A 54 0.90 11.92 -0.66
N LYS A 55 1.83 11.42 -1.47
CA LYS A 55 2.26 10.02 -1.40
C LYS A 55 3.02 9.71 -0.11
N ALA A 56 3.79 10.67 0.41
CA ALA A 56 4.43 10.53 1.72
C ALA A 56 3.37 10.33 2.81
N MET A 57 2.27 11.09 2.77
CA MET A 57 1.16 10.93 3.72
C MET A 57 0.41 9.61 3.52
N ASP A 58 0.22 9.14 2.29
CA ASP A 58 -0.35 7.81 2.04
C ASP A 58 0.49 6.70 2.70
N LEU A 59 1.81 6.78 2.55
CA LEU A 59 2.75 5.85 3.20
C LEU A 59 2.70 5.98 4.73
N ALA A 60 2.62 7.21 5.25
CA ALA A 60 2.49 7.47 6.67
C ALA A 60 1.21 6.85 7.25
N GLY A 61 0.05 6.99 6.60
CA GLY A 61 -1.16 6.34 7.11
C GLY A 61 -1.17 4.82 6.91
N ALA A 62 -0.52 4.28 5.87
CA ALA A 62 -0.31 2.84 5.77
C ALA A 62 0.58 2.28 6.90
N LEU A 63 1.48 3.10 7.44
CA LEU A 63 2.35 2.75 8.55
C LEU A 63 1.67 2.98 9.91
N PHE A 64 1.13 4.18 10.15
CA PHE A 64 0.65 4.63 11.46
C PHE A 64 -0.87 4.46 11.69
N ASN A 65 -1.65 4.15 10.65
CA ASN A 65 -3.07 3.84 10.78
C ASN A 65 -3.50 2.81 9.73
N ASN A 66 -2.85 1.65 9.76
CA ASN A 66 -3.13 0.57 8.82
C ASN A 66 -4.56 0.05 9.00
N LYS A 67 -5.19 -0.35 7.90
CA LYS A 67 -6.52 -0.96 7.91
C LYS A 67 -6.53 -2.32 8.62
N ASP A 68 -5.44 -3.06 8.51
CA ASP A 68 -5.21 -4.32 9.22
C ASP A 68 -4.51 -4.00 10.53
N ASP A 69 -5.23 -4.15 11.65
CA ASP A 69 -4.76 -3.85 13.01
C ASP A 69 -3.56 -4.71 13.43
N LYS A 70 -3.34 -5.84 12.75
CA LYS A 70 -2.15 -6.68 12.95
C LYS A 70 -0.93 -6.21 12.16
N LYS A 71 -1.06 -5.17 11.33
CA LYS A 71 0.00 -4.66 10.45
C LYS A 71 0.30 -3.18 10.76
N GLY A 72 1.53 -2.76 10.47
CA GLY A 72 1.99 -1.39 10.68
C GLY A 72 2.46 -1.13 12.11
N GLN A 73 2.55 0.16 12.45
CA GLN A 73 3.06 0.71 13.71
C GLN A 73 2.02 1.61 14.39
N GLY A 74 0.72 1.38 14.17
CA GLY A 74 -0.34 2.24 14.71
C GLY A 74 -0.36 2.32 16.23
N ASP A 75 -0.31 1.18 16.92
CA ASP A 75 -0.27 1.14 18.39
C ASP A 75 0.99 1.83 18.94
N ILE A 76 2.15 1.60 18.30
CA ILE A 76 3.42 2.22 18.68
C ILE A 76 3.34 3.74 18.52
N HIS A 77 2.78 4.22 17.41
CA HIS A 77 2.55 5.64 17.18
C HIS A 77 1.66 6.24 18.29
N VAL A 78 0.54 5.57 18.60
CA VAL A 78 -0.38 6.02 19.66
C VAL A 78 0.32 6.07 21.02
N ASP A 79 1.02 5.01 21.41
CA ASP A 79 1.73 4.98 22.70
C ASP A 79 2.82 6.06 22.79
N TYR A 80 3.56 6.28 21.71
CA TYR A 80 4.57 7.34 21.63
C TYR A 80 3.94 8.72 21.79
N PHE A 81 2.94 9.08 20.98
CA PHE A 81 2.32 10.39 21.03
C PHE A 81 1.49 10.60 22.30
N LYS A 82 0.98 9.54 22.93
CA LYS A 82 0.35 9.61 24.25
C LYS A 82 1.32 10.00 25.36
N GLN A 83 2.57 9.57 25.26
CA GLN A 83 3.62 9.97 26.21
C GLN A 83 4.07 11.42 26.00
N HIS A 84 4.11 11.90 24.75
CA HIS A 84 4.67 13.21 24.40
C HIS A 84 3.63 14.33 24.33
N LEU A 85 2.41 14.04 23.86
CA LEU A 85 1.30 15.00 23.69
C LEU A 85 0.13 14.77 24.66
N GLY A 86 0.18 13.70 25.46
CA GLY A 86 -0.81 13.39 26.48
C GLY A 86 -1.96 12.48 26.01
N LYS A 87 -2.87 12.17 26.94
CA LYS A 87 -3.91 11.12 26.76
C LYS A 87 -4.93 11.38 25.65
N ASN A 88 -5.11 12.64 25.22
CA ASN A 88 -6.14 13.05 24.28
C ASN A 88 -5.57 13.43 22.89
N HIS A 89 -4.37 12.95 22.55
CA HIS A 89 -3.83 13.22 21.22
C HIS A 89 -4.69 12.55 20.13
N PRO A 90 -4.83 13.16 18.94
CA PRO A 90 -5.55 12.55 17.83
C PRO A 90 -4.77 11.35 17.29
N HIS A 91 -5.49 10.30 16.87
CA HIS A 91 -4.90 9.20 16.10
C HIS A 91 -4.42 9.73 14.74
N PHE A 92 -3.42 9.05 14.16
CA PHE A 92 -2.98 9.39 12.80
C PHE A 92 -4.17 9.30 11.82
N PRO A 93 -4.40 10.28 10.94
CA PRO A 93 -5.56 10.29 10.05
C PRO A 93 -5.61 9.06 9.13
N GLN A 94 -6.81 8.60 8.78
CA GLN A 94 -6.96 7.56 7.76
C GLN A 94 -6.63 8.12 6.36
N THR A 95 -5.54 7.67 5.75
CA THR A 95 -5.14 8.08 4.39
C THR A 95 -5.56 7.10 3.30
N ASN A 96 -6.10 5.93 3.66
CA ASN A 96 -6.27 4.77 2.77
C ASN A 96 -7.72 4.49 2.30
N ASN A 97 -8.67 5.41 2.50
CA ASN A 97 -10.03 5.24 1.97
C ASN A 97 -10.16 5.69 0.49
N THR A 98 -9.05 6.02 -0.16
CA THR A 98 -8.91 6.17 -1.62
C THR A 98 -8.44 4.84 -2.21
N ARG A 99 -9.34 4.17 -2.96
CA ARG A 99 -9.08 2.91 -3.66
C ARG A 99 -7.95 3.06 -4.70
N PHE A 100 -6.70 2.79 -4.34
CA PHE A 100 -5.71 2.21 -5.26
C PHE A 100 -4.72 1.33 -4.48
N GLY A 101 -4.76 0.02 -4.79
CA GLY A 101 -4.06 -1.02 -4.06
C GLY A 101 -2.55 -0.99 -4.27
N SER A 102 -1.81 -0.89 -3.17
CA SER A 102 -0.53 -1.55 -3.02
C SER A 102 -0.74 -2.76 -2.10
N HIS A 103 -0.66 -3.96 -2.66
CA HIS A 103 -0.79 -5.22 -1.92
C HIS A 103 0.53 -5.97 -1.99
N GLU A 104 1.30 -5.90 -0.92
CA GLU A 104 2.16 -7.02 -0.53
C GLU A 104 2.04 -7.18 0.99
N ASP A 105 1.80 -8.42 1.41
CA ASP A 105 1.87 -8.81 2.81
C ASP A 105 3.27 -8.53 3.36
N ILE A 106 3.32 -7.76 4.44
CA ILE A 106 4.54 -7.56 5.22
C ILE A 106 4.35 -8.35 6.52
N PRO A 107 4.94 -9.55 6.64
CA PRO A 107 5.06 -10.19 7.94
C PRO A 107 5.98 -9.32 8.80
N TYR A 108 5.43 -8.72 9.85
CA TYR A 108 6.24 -8.19 10.94
C TYR A 108 6.84 -9.39 11.69
N SER A 109 8.12 -9.68 11.43
CA SER A 109 8.88 -10.61 12.25
C SER A 109 9.46 -9.81 13.41
N LYS A 110 8.97 -10.04 14.63
CA LYS A 110 9.59 -9.56 15.89
C LYS A 110 11.08 -9.95 16.00
N ASN A 111 11.56 -10.85 15.15
CA ASN A 111 12.89 -11.45 15.20
C ASN A 111 13.87 -10.85 14.18
N ASN A 112 13.47 -9.92 13.30
CA ASN A 112 14.37 -9.23 12.36
C ASN A 112 14.04 -7.72 12.28
N PRO A 113 14.83 -6.85 12.94
CA PRO A 113 14.56 -5.41 13.07
C PRO A 113 14.96 -4.59 11.82
N THR A 114 14.90 -5.17 10.62
CA THR A 114 15.22 -4.42 9.39
C THR A 114 14.06 -3.52 9.00
N GLN A 115 14.35 -2.24 8.73
CA GLN A 115 13.35 -1.27 8.30
C GLN A 115 12.56 -1.77 7.08
N THR A 116 11.24 -1.53 7.09
CA THR A 116 10.38 -1.86 5.97
C THR A 116 10.61 -0.90 4.79
N ASN A 117 10.24 -1.29 3.57
CA ASN A 117 10.35 -0.40 2.41
C ASN A 117 9.51 0.89 2.57
N ILE A 118 8.43 0.82 3.35
CA ILE A 118 7.59 2.00 3.67
C ILE A 118 8.38 2.95 4.60
N GLU A 119 8.99 2.42 5.66
CA GLU A 119 9.83 3.20 6.58
C GLU A 119 11.04 3.83 5.87
N VAL A 120 11.74 3.06 5.04
CA VAL A 120 12.90 3.54 4.26
C VAL A 120 12.52 4.66 3.29
N ASN A 121 11.29 4.67 2.78
CA ASN A 121 10.80 5.75 1.93
C ASN A 121 10.31 6.95 2.74
N LEU A 122 9.61 6.70 3.85
CA LEU A 122 8.93 7.75 4.61
C LEU A 122 9.91 8.62 5.39
N ASP A 123 10.90 8.01 6.05
CA ASP A 123 11.88 8.74 6.86
C ASP A 123 12.64 9.84 6.08
N PRO A 124 13.25 9.57 4.92
CA PRO A 124 13.88 10.62 4.13
C PRO A 124 12.86 11.60 3.52
N ALA A 125 11.59 11.19 3.35
CA ALA A 125 10.54 12.07 2.83
C ALA A 125 10.19 13.16 3.85
N LEU A 126 10.03 12.79 5.12
CA LEU A 126 9.70 13.71 6.21
C LEU A 126 10.84 14.70 6.49
N ASN A 127 12.08 14.32 6.19
CA ASN A 127 13.26 15.16 6.34
C ASN A 127 13.62 15.96 5.05
N ASN A 128 12.87 15.81 3.96
CA ASN A 128 13.14 16.51 2.71
C ASN A 128 12.40 17.86 2.66
N MET A 129 13.14 18.96 2.52
CA MET A 129 12.56 20.31 2.49
C MET A 129 11.50 20.52 1.40
N ALA A 130 11.65 19.92 0.21
CA ALA A 130 10.66 20.07 -0.86
C ALA A 130 9.36 19.31 -0.53
N THR A 131 9.47 18.10 0.02
CA THR A 131 8.31 17.35 0.56
C THR A 131 7.63 18.13 1.68
N VAL A 132 8.40 18.63 2.66
CA VAL A 132 7.87 19.44 3.77
C VAL A 132 7.19 20.71 3.25
N THR A 133 7.74 21.35 2.21
CA THR A 133 7.10 22.51 1.56
C THR A 133 5.72 22.16 1.00
N GLU A 134 5.58 21.00 0.34
CA GLU A 134 4.26 20.55 -0.16
C GLU A 134 3.29 20.22 0.97
N LEU A 135 3.77 19.61 2.06
CA LEU A 135 2.94 19.33 3.23
C LEU A 135 2.45 20.63 3.88
N CYS A 136 3.32 21.63 4.04
CA CYS A 136 2.92 22.95 4.54
C CYS A 136 1.90 23.63 3.62
N ALA A 137 2.08 23.56 2.30
CA ALA A 137 1.10 24.08 1.33
C ALA A 137 -0.28 23.41 1.46
N MET A 138 -0.30 22.09 1.67
CA MET A 138 -1.54 21.33 1.92
C MET A 138 -2.18 21.71 3.26
N THR A 139 -1.40 21.90 4.31
CA THR A 139 -1.89 22.34 5.63
C THR A 139 -2.55 23.72 5.55
N LEU A 140 -1.91 24.67 4.85
CA LEU A 140 -2.47 26.01 4.61
C LEU A 140 -3.82 25.90 3.91
N TYR A 141 -3.88 25.20 2.78
CA TYR A 141 -5.12 25.04 2.04
C TYR A 141 -6.22 24.31 2.85
N THR A 142 -5.83 23.35 3.67
CA THR A 142 -6.78 22.60 4.50
C THR A 142 -7.45 23.50 5.53
N ASN A 143 -6.69 24.31 6.26
CA ASN A 143 -7.24 25.22 7.26
C ASN A 143 -7.96 26.43 6.64
N VAL A 144 -7.51 26.90 5.49
CA VAL A 144 -8.05 28.11 4.84
C VAL A 144 -9.29 27.83 4.01
N ILE A 145 -9.34 26.70 3.29
CA ILE A 145 -10.41 26.36 2.35
C ILE A 145 -11.15 25.10 2.81
N SER A 146 -10.45 23.96 2.91
CA SER A 146 -11.12 22.66 2.98
C SER A 146 -11.94 22.49 4.25
N GLN A 147 -11.40 22.84 5.42
CA GLN A 147 -12.11 22.68 6.69
C GLN A 147 -13.31 23.62 6.82
N PRO A 148 -13.19 24.94 6.56
CA PRO A 148 -14.36 25.81 6.50
C PRO A 148 -15.44 25.32 5.53
N TYR A 149 -15.04 24.86 4.34
CA TYR A 149 -15.96 24.28 3.36
C TYR A 149 -16.65 23.02 3.90
N LEU A 150 -15.88 22.10 4.49
CA LEU A 150 -16.40 20.85 5.06
C LEU A 150 -17.35 21.09 6.23
N CYS A 151 -17.10 22.09 7.07
CA CYS A 151 -18.00 22.45 8.17
C CYS A 151 -19.38 22.88 7.66
N VAL A 152 -19.44 23.63 6.54
CA VAL A 152 -20.71 24.01 5.93
C VAL A 152 -21.39 22.81 5.29
N VAL A 153 -20.66 22.04 4.48
CA VAL A 153 -21.21 20.89 3.74
C VAL A 153 -21.69 19.76 4.67
N ARG A 154 -21.05 19.58 5.83
CA ARG A 154 -21.46 18.63 6.87
C ARG A 154 -22.50 19.19 7.84
N GLY A 155 -22.97 20.42 7.62
CA GLY A 155 -24.05 21.00 8.41
C GLY A 155 -25.33 20.17 8.33
N GLU A 156 -26.10 20.19 9.41
CA GLU A 156 -27.38 19.50 9.47
C GLU A 156 -28.39 20.12 8.48
N GLY A 157 -29.09 19.27 7.72
CA GLY A 157 -30.15 19.72 6.80
C GLY A 157 -29.66 20.40 5.51
N VAL A 158 -28.35 20.42 5.25
CA VAL A 158 -27.80 21.06 4.06
C VAL A 158 -28.11 20.25 2.80
N ASN A 159 -28.86 20.87 1.89
CA ASN A 159 -29.18 20.32 0.57
C ASN A 159 -28.01 20.54 -0.39
N ALA A 160 -27.60 19.52 -1.13
CA ALA A 160 -26.48 19.64 -2.08
C ALA A 160 -26.77 20.67 -3.19
N LEU A 161 -28.05 20.87 -3.56
CA LEU A 161 -28.47 21.81 -4.59
C LEU A 161 -28.38 23.29 -4.16
N ASP A 162 -28.14 23.55 -2.88
CA ASP A 162 -27.99 24.91 -2.32
C ASP A 162 -26.51 25.32 -2.18
N LEU A 163 -25.57 24.45 -2.57
CA LEU A 163 -24.12 24.71 -2.44
C LEU A 163 -23.55 25.70 -3.46
N GLY A 164 -24.33 26.13 -4.46
CA GLY A 164 -23.83 26.99 -5.54
C GLY A 164 -23.22 28.32 -5.06
N LEU A 165 -23.81 28.93 -4.03
CA LEU A 165 -23.26 30.14 -3.40
C LEU A 165 -21.93 29.85 -2.73
N LEU A 166 -21.85 28.78 -1.93
CA LEU A 166 -20.62 28.36 -1.25
C LEU A 166 -19.49 28.08 -2.26
N HIS A 167 -19.78 27.41 -3.39
CA HIS A 167 -18.78 27.17 -4.43
C HIS A 167 -18.28 28.47 -5.07
N SER A 168 -19.16 29.47 -5.22
CA SER A 168 -18.79 30.79 -5.73
C SER A 168 -17.92 31.56 -4.73
N GLU A 169 -18.25 31.48 -3.43
CA GLU A 169 -17.44 32.05 -2.34
C GLU A 169 -16.05 31.41 -2.27
N VAL A 170 -15.95 30.08 -2.38
CA VAL A 170 -14.66 29.37 -2.42
C VAL A 170 -13.80 29.85 -3.59
N LYS A 171 -14.37 29.92 -4.79
CA LYS A 171 -13.64 30.41 -5.99
C LYS A 171 -13.17 31.86 -5.80
N SER A 172 -14.04 32.73 -5.31
CA SER A 172 -13.73 34.15 -5.04
C SER A 172 -12.63 34.30 -3.99
N HIS A 173 -12.69 33.53 -2.91
CA HIS A 173 -11.71 33.58 -1.82
C HIS A 173 -10.34 33.04 -2.26
N ILE A 174 -10.31 31.95 -3.04
CA ILE A 174 -9.05 31.47 -3.64
C ILE A 174 -8.46 32.55 -4.56
N GLN A 175 -9.28 33.19 -5.40
CA GLN A 175 -8.80 34.28 -6.28
C GLN A 175 -8.24 35.46 -5.46
N LYS A 176 -8.92 35.85 -4.38
CA LYS A 176 -8.45 36.89 -3.46
C LYS A 176 -7.06 36.59 -2.89
N ILE A 177 -6.81 35.35 -2.48
CA ILE A 177 -5.49 34.89 -1.99
C ILE A 177 -4.43 34.93 -3.10
N LEU A 178 -4.81 34.61 -4.34
CA LEU A 178 -3.89 34.67 -5.48
C LEU A 178 -3.53 36.10 -5.88
N ASP A 179 -4.47 37.03 -5.71
CA ASP A 179 -4.29 38.46 -6.00
C ASP A 179 -3.50 39.18 -4.89
N ASP A 180 -3.70 38.76 -3.63
CA ASP A 180 -3.00 39.27 -2.45
C ASP A 180 -2.41 38.12 -1.61
N PRO A 181 -1.21 37.61 -1.97
CA PRO A 181 -0.55 36.53 -1.23
C PRO A 181 -0.21 36.85 0.22
N ASP A 182 -0.09 38.13 0.58
CA ASP A 182 0.28 38.56 1.94
C ASP A 182 -0.79 38.18 2.96
N LEU A 183 -2.01 37.89 2.51
CA LEU A 183 -3.07 37.31 3.33
C LEU A 183 -2.65 35.99 4.00
N LEU A 184 -1.78 35.20 3.35
CA LEU A 184 -1.31 33.91 3.86
C LEU A 184 0.14 33.88 4.34
N PHE A 185 0.98 34.81 3.89
CA PHE A 185 2.44 34.73 4.09
C PHE A 185 3.04 35.87 4.92
N ARG A 186 2.22 36.77 5.50
CA ARG A 186 2.74 37.75 6.48
C ARG A 186 3.20 37.04 7.77
N GLU A 187 4.08 37.70 8.53
CA GLU A 187 4.60 37.20 9.82
C GLU A 187 3.49 36.71 10.78
N ASP A 188 2.40 37.48 10.91
CA ASP A 188 1.21 37.10 11.70
C ASP A 188 -0.01 36.82 10.82
N ILE A 189 -0.24 35.55 10.47
CA ILE A 189 -1.40 35.15 9.66
C ILE A 189 -2.68 35.30 10.50
N LEU A 190 -3.51 36.28 10.14
CA LEU A 190 -4.80 36.52 10.80
C LEU A 190 -5.90 35.65 10.17
N HIS A 191 -6.49 34.77 10.97
CA HIS A 191 -7.55 33.86 10.53
C HIS A 191 -8.78 34.60 9.97
N GLU A 192 -9.09 35.79 10.50
CA GLU A 192 -10.18 36.65 10.04
C GLU A 192 -10.05 37.08 8.57
N MET A 193 -8.82 37.18 8.08
CA MET A 193 -8.52 37.63 6.71
C MET A 193 -8.28 36.47 5.75
N ALA A 194 -7.67 35.41 6.28
CA ALA A 194 -7.16 34.28 5.52
C ALA A 194 -8.14 33.11 5.44
N SER A 195 -8.92 32.78 6.49
CA SER A 195 -9.90 31.69 6.44
C SER A 195 -11.10 32.07 5.57
N LEU A 196 -11.65 31.09 4.83
CA LEU A 196 -12.88 31.24 4.05
C LEU A 196 -14.06 31.71 4.91
N ASP A 197 -14.23 31.14 6.10
CA ASP A 197 -15.33 31.48 7.03
C ASP A 197 -14.95 32.55 8.06
N ARG A 198 -13.70 33.04 8.00
CA ARG A 198 -13.11 34.03 8.92
C ARG A 198 -13.09 33.58 10.39
N LYS A 199 -13.25 32.29 10.67
CA LYS A 199 -13.15 31.73 12.02
C LYS A 199 -11.72 31.29 12.33
N GLU A 200 -11.49 30.96 13.59
CA GLU A 200 -10.22 30.39 14.03
C GLU A 200 -9.87 29.10 13.29
N TRP A 201 -8.57 28.81 13.19
CA TRP A 201 -8.06 27.58 12.60
C TRP A 201 -8.59 26.35 13.35
N GLU A 202 -9.07 25.36 12.59
CA GLU A 202 -9.42 24.05 13.13
C GLU A 202 -8.19 23.38 13.76
N ASP A 203 -7.03 23.47 13.10
CA ASP A 203 -5.76 22.95 13.59
C ASP A 203 -4.75 24.07 13.84
N LYS A 204 -4.82 24.66 15.04
CA LYS A 204 -3.94 25.75 15.47
C LYS A 204 -2.48 25.31 15.57
N ASP A 205 -2.22 24.08 15.99
CA ASP A 205 -0.87 23.54 16.15
C ASP A 205 -0.20 23.31 14.78
N ALA A 206 -0.94 22.80 13.80
CA ALA A 206 -0.43 22.66 12.44
C ALA A 206 -0.14 24.02 11.78
N MET A 207 -1.00 25.02 11.99
CA MET A 207 -0.75 26.37 11.47
C MET A 207 0.47 27.01 12.13
N LYS A 208 0.65 26.82 13.43
CA LYS A 208 1.85 27.26 14.16
C LYS A 208 3.11 26.56 13.63
N ALA A 209 3.06 25.24 13.42
CA ALA A 209 4.18 24.49 12.86
C ALA A 209 4.55 24.98 11.45
N VAL A 210 3.57 25.33 10.60
CA VAL A 210 3.83 25.94 9.30
C VAL A 210 4.54 27.28 9.44
N GLN A 211 4.12 28.15 10.37
CA GLN A 211 4.78 29.44 10.63
C GLN A 211 6.23 29.26 11.13
N GLU A 212 6.47 28.31 12.03
CA GLU A 212 7.81 27.99 12.53
C GLU A 212 8.73 27.44 11.42
N LEU A 213 8.18 26.68 10.47
CA LEU A 213 8.93 26.13 9.34
C LEU A 213 9.12 27.12 8.20
N ALA A 214 8.20 28.06 7.99
CA ALA A 214 8.18 28.97 6.83
C ALA A 214 9.52 29.69 6.56
N PRO A 215 10.28 30.20 7.57
CA PRO A 215 11.58 30.83 7.33
C PRO A 215 12.61 29.89 6.69
N ASN A 216 12.49 28.58 6.90
CA ASN A 216 13.39 27.57 6.34
C ASN A 216 12.90 27.01 5.00
N LEU A 217 11.74 27.45 4.51
CA LEU A 217 11.10 26.93 3.29
C LEU A 217 11.00 28.05 2.23
N PRO A 218 12.09 28.35 1.49
CA PRO A 218 12.18 29.51 0.61
C PRO A 218 11.16 29.52 -0.53
N HIS A 219 10.57 28.38 -0.87
CA HIS A 219 9.61 28.23 -1.97
C HIS A 219 8.19 27.95 -1.50
N LEU A 220 7.91 28.08 -0.20
CA LEU A 220 6.59 27.82 0.37
C LEU A 220 5.51 28.67 -0.29
N GLN A 221 5.75 29.96 -0.49
CA GLN A 221 4.81 30.85 -1.15
C GLN A 221 4.53 30.43 -2.60
N ASP A 222 5.56 30.24 -3.42
CA ASP A 222 5.41 29.88 -4.84
C ASP A 222 4.66 28.55 -5.05
N ILE A 223 4.99 27.55 -4.24
CA ILE A 223 4.40 26.22 -4.31
C ILE A 223 2.95 26.25 -3.83
N SER A 224 2.68 26.98 -2.75
CA SER A 224 1.33 27.18 -2.24
C SER A 224 0.47 27.92 -3.26
N LEU A 225 0.91 29.05 -3.80
CA LEU A 225 0.14 29.80 -4.82
C LEU A 225 -0.12 28.96 -6.07
N THR A 226 0.83 28.10 -6.46
CA THR A 226 0.60 27.15 -7.55
C THR A 226 -0.48 26.11 -7.19
N PHE A 227 -0.45 25.61 -5.96
CA PHE A 227 -1.49 24.70 -5.46
C PHE A 227 -2.88 25.35 -5.45
N PHE A 228 -2.99 26.60 -4.97
CA PHE A 228 -4.23 27.39 -5.00
C PHE A 228 -4.71 27.67 -6.43
N ARG A 229 -3.82 27.96 -7.39
CA ARG A 229 -4.20 28.08 -8.82
C ARG A 229 -4.76 26.76 -9.37
N GLY A 230 -4.10 25.64 -9.03
CA GLY A 230 -4.57 24.31 -9.43
C GLY A 230 -5.93 23.96 -8.81
N SER A 231 -6.14 24.29 -7.54
CA SER A 231 -7.42 24.06 -6.88
C SER A 231 -8.53 24.95 -7.44
N LEU A 232 -8.26 26.21 -7.80
CA LEU A 232 -9.24 27.09 -8.45
C LEU A 232 -9.75 26.50 -9.78
N ALA A 233 -8.85 25.96 -10.59
CA ALA A 233 -9.23 25.27 -11.83
C ALA A 233 -10.11 24.05 -11.55
N THR A 234 -9.76 23.25 -10.54
CA THR A 234 -10.56 22.10 -10.09
C THR A 234 -11.94 22.52 -9.59
N TRP A 235 -12.04 23.59 -8.78
CA TRP A 235 -13.31 24.13 -8.30
C TRP A 235 -14.18 24.66 -9.43
N THR A 236 -13.58 25.28 -10.43
CA THR A 236 -14.30 25.75 -11.64
C THR A 236 -14.94 24.58 -12.37
N HIS A 237 -14.20 23.49 -12.56
CA HIS A 237 -14.75 22.27 -13.16
C HIS A 237 -15.81 21.61 -12.28
N PHE A 238 -15.53 21.45 -10.98
CA PHE A 238 -16.41 20.79 -10.00
C PHE A 238 -17.75 21.52 -9.80
N SER A 239 -17.76 22.85 -9.89
CA SER A 239 -18.97 23.68 -9.70
C SER A 239 -19.62 24.10 -11.02
N SER A 240 -19.29 23.47 -12.14
CA SER A 240 -19.80 23.85 -13.46
C SER A 240 -21.32 23.68 -13.59
N GLU A 241 -21.91 22.68 -12.92
CA GLU A 241 -23.36 22.46 -12.89
C GLU A 241 -24.13 23.56 -12.13
N PHE A 242 -23.44 24.33 -11.28
CA PHE A 242 -23.98 25.47 -10.52
C PHE A 242 -23.73 26.81 -11.23
N ALA A 243 -23.36 26.79 -12.52
CA ALA A 243 -23.17 28.02 -13.28
C ALA A 243 -24.48 28.83 -13.36
N PRO A 244 -24.40 30.17 -13.36
CA PRO A 244 -25.59 31.02 -13.54
C PRO A 244 -26.36 30.65 -14.82
N GLY A 245 -27.67 30.49 -14.72
CA GLY A 245 -28.53 30.01 -15.82
C GLY A 245 -28.42 28.51 -16.12
N GLY A 246 -27.77 27.74 -15.24
CA GLY A 246 -27.81 26.27 -15.26
C GLY A 246 -29.08 25.72 -14.61
N LEU A 247 -29.38 24.43 -14.84
CA LEU A 247 -30.58 23.78 -14.30
C LEU A 247 -30.71 23.89 -12.77
N ILE A 248 -29.59 23.84 -12.04
CA ILE A 248 -29.58 23.94 -10.57
C ILE A 248 -29.80 25.39 -10.10
N ASP A 249 -29.29 26.37 -10.86
CA ASP A 249 -29.43 27.79 -10.55
C ASP A 249 -30.87 28.26 -10.81
N GLU A 250 -31.47 27.80 -11.91
CA GLU A 250 -32.84 28.13 -12.30
C GLU A 250 -33.91 27.37 -11.50
N ALA A 251 -33.54 26.28 -10.80
CA ALA A 251 -34.47 25.48 -10.02
C ALA A 251 -35.11 26.29 -8.88
N THR A 252 -36.44 26.23 -8.81
CA THR A 252 -37.20 26.89 -7.75
C THR A 252 -36.92 26.25 -6.38
N PRO A 253 -37.14 26.96 -5.27
CA PRO A 253 -37.02 26.37 -3.93
C PRO A 253 -37.90 25.12 -3.74
N ALA A 254 -39.06 25.06 -4.40
CA ALA A 254 -39.95 23.90 -4.35
C ALA A 254 -39.35 22.69 -5.08
N GLU A 255 -38.73 22.90 -6.25
CA GLU A 255 -38.06 21.83 -6.99
C GLU A 255 -36.81 21.33 -6.26
N LYS A 256 -36.01 22.24 -5.68
CA LYS A 256 -34.86 21.86 -4.85
C LYS A 256 -35.27 21.08 -3.60
N TRP A 257 -36.41 21.43 -3.00
CA TRP A 257 -36.97 20.69 -1.87
C TRP A 257 -37.48 19.31 -2.28
N LEU A 258 -38.14 19.19 -3.44
CA LEU A 258 -38.62 17.90 -3.96
C LEU A 258 -37.45 16.98 -4.34
N ALA A 259 -36.38 17.55 -4.89
CA ALA A 259 -35.15 16.85 -5.26
C ALA A 259 -34.08 16.87 -4.14
N TRP A 260 -34.51 17.02 -2.88
CA TRP A 260 -33.60 17.15 -1.76
C TRP A 260 -32.61 15.98 -1.70
N MET A 261 -31.33 16.32 -1.56
CA MET A 261 -30.26 15.35 -1.36
C MET A 261 -29.26 15.90 -0.33
N PRO A 262 -28.78 15.07 0.60
CA PRO A 262 -27.82 15.53 1.59
C PRO A 262 -26.51 15.94 0.89
N ALA A 263 -25.93 17.06 1.33
CA ALA A 263 -24.67 17.57 0.80
C ALA A 263 -23.48 16.61 1.02
N THR A 264 -23.57 15.70 1.99
CA THR A 264 -22.63 14.59 2.15
C THR A 264 -23.29 13.22 2.02
N ASN A 265 -22.50 12.28 1.52
CA ASN A 265 -22.86 10.86 1.50
C ASN A 265 -22.63 10.18 2.87
N ASP A 266 -22.42 10.93 3.96
CA ASP A 266 -21.99 10.37 5.25
C ASP A 266 -23.09 9.51 5.88
N VAL A 267 -24.35 9.91 5.73
CA VAL A 267 -25.52 9.09 6.12
C VAL A 267 -25.47 7.74 5.40
N ASN A 268 -25.34 7.74 4.07
CA ASN A 268 -25.27 6.52 3.25
C ASN A 268 -24.04 5.65 3.53
N LYS A 269 -22.88 6.26 3.86
CA LYS A 269 -21.69 5.52 4.31
C LYS A 269 -21.96 4.83 5.66
N GLY A 270 -22.71 5.48 6.55
CA GLY A 270 -23.23 4.89 7.78
C GLY A 270 -24.12 3.67 7.50
N ILE A 271 -24.99 3.74 6.49
CA ILE A 271 -25.87 2.61 6.09
C ILE A 271 -25.05 1.43 5.56
N LEU A 272 -24.06 1.68 4.70
CA LEU A 272 -23.22 0.61 4.16
C LEU A 272 -22.33 -0.01 5.25
N GLY A 273 -21.83 0.81 6.19
CA GLY A 273 -21.13 0.33 7.37
C GLY A 273 -22.04 -0.54 8.24
N TYR A 274 -23.24 -0.04 8.54
CA TYR A 274 -24.27 -0.76 9.28
C TYR A 274 -24.66 -2.07 8.61
N TYR A 275 -24.80 -2.09 7.29
CA TYR A 275 -25.02 -3.28 6.48
C TYR A 275 -23.91 -4.31 6.69
N ARG A 276 -22.64 -3.90 6.54
CA ARG A 276 -21.49 -4.80 6.69
C ARG A 276 -21.44 -5.42 8.08
N VAL A 277 -21.57 -4.59 9.13
CA VAL A 277 -21.57 -5.07 10.52
C VAL A 277 -22.75 -6.02 10.77
N THR A 278 -23.94 -5.67 10.28
CA THR A 278 -25.14 -6.50 10.43
C THR A 278 -24.99 -7.84 9.72
N MET A 279 -24.46 -7.87 8.50
CA MET A 279 -24.22 -9.10 7.75
C MET A 279 -23.14 -9.98 8.38
N HIS A 280 -22.11 -9.37 9.01
CA HIS A 280 -21.14 -10.13 9.81
C HIS A 280 -21.77 -10.81 11.02
N GLY A 281 -22.65 -10.12 11.76
CA GLY A 281 -23.33 -10.70 12.93
C GLY A 281 -24.52 -11.61 12.57
N LYS A 282 -25.07 -11.47 11.36
CA LYS A 282 -26.25 -12.21 10.87
C LYS A 282 -26.02 -12.65 9.42
N PRO A 283 -25.13 -13.62 9.15
CA PRO A 283 -24.76 -14.03 7.80
C PRO A 283 -25.91 -14.69 7.01
N MET A 284 -26.96 -15.14 7.71
CA MET A 284 -28.16 -15.70 7.10
C MET A 284 -29.19 -14.65 6.67
N LEU A 285 -29.02 -13.38 7.09
CA LEU A 285 -29.92 -12.28 6.77
C LEU A 285 -29.85 -11.99 5.26
N THR A 286 -31.00 -11.94 4.59
CA THR A 286 -31.03 -11.58 3.17
C THR A 286 -30.94 -10.07 3.00
N LEU A 287 -30.48 -9.61 1.83
CA LEU A 287 -30.43 -8.17 1.54
C LEU A 287 -31.83 -7.52 1.66
N HIS A 288 -32.87 -8.24 1.25
CA HIS A 288 -34.26 -7.80 1.39
C HIS A 288 -34.72 -7.69 2.85
N GLN A 289 -34.31 -8.63 3.71
CA GLN A 289 -34.60 -8.55 5.15
C GLN A 289 -33.86 -7.40 5.81
N PHE A 290 -32.59 -7.18 5.44
CA PHE A 290 -31.83 -6.03 5.90
C PHE A 290 -32.48 -4.71 5.48
N ASN A 291 -32.81 -4.55 4.20
CA ASN A 291 -33.46 -3.34 3.69
C ASN A 291 -34.81 -3.11 4.38
N ALA A 292 -35.60 -4.15 4.59
CA ALA A 292 -36.86 -4.03 5.32
C ALA A 292 -36.67 -3.68 6.80
N GLN A 293 -35.61 -4.18 7.45
CA GLN A 293 -35.28 -3.84 8.84
C GLN A 293 -34.78 -2.39 8.96
N ALA A 294 -33.89 -1.96 8.08
CA ALA A 294 -33.37 -0.59 8.04
C ALA A 294 -34.48 0.42 7.74
N MET A 295 -35.34 0.13 6.76
CA MET A 295 -36.49 0.98 6.43
C MET A 295 -37.53 1.02 7.55
N TYR A 296 -37.76 -0.09 8.26
CA TYR A 296 -38.63 -0.11 9.44
C TYR A 296 -38.08 0.80 10.55
N GLN A 297 -36.77 0.74 10.81
CA GLN A 297 -36.13 1.58 11.84
C GLN A 297 -36.19 3.08 11.53
N TRP A 298 -36.24 3.48 10.26
CA TRP A 298 -36.30 4.90 9.87
C TRP A 298 -37.70 5.44 9.60
N ASN A 299 -38.57 4.63 8.98
CA ASN A 299 -39.87 5.09 8.47
C ASN A 299 -41.06 4.46 9.20
N ASP A 300 -40.82 3.70 10.27
CA ASP A 300 -41.83 3.05 11.13
C ASP A 300 -42.88 2.23 10.35
N THR A 301 -42.47 1.62 9.23
CA THR A 301 -43.38 1.00 8.26
C THR A 301 -43.36 -0.53 8.34
N LEU A 302 -44.28 -1.11 9.13
CA LEU A 302 -44.44 -2.57 9.32
C LEU A 302 -44.76 -3.37 8.05
N SER A 303 -45.33 -2.74 7.02
CA SER A 303 -45.81 -3.39 5.80
C SER A 303 -44.67 -3.99 4.94
N LEU A 304 -43.51 -3.33 4.91
CA LEU A 304 -42.35 -3.75 4.10
C LEU A 304 -41.70 -5.03 4.62
N HIS A 305 -41.78 -5.28 5.94
CA HIS A 305 -41.26 -6.50 6.53
C HIS A 305 -42.02 -7.74 6.05
N LYS A 306 -43.34 -7.62 5.79
CA LYS A 306 -44.16 -8.71 5.22
C LYS A 306 -43.80 -8.98 3.77
N GLN A 307 -43.65 -7.94 2.95
CA GLN A 307 -43.24 -8.06 1.55
C GLN A 307 -41.84 -8.69 1.39
N SER A 308 -40.91 -8.41 2.31
CA SER A 308 -39.58 -9.05 2.26
C SER A 308 -39.63 -10.58 2.42
N ARG A 309 -40.59 -11.08 3.21
CA ARG A 309 -40.81 -12.52 3.39
C ARG A 309 -41.40 -13.16 2.14
N GLU A 310 -42.30 -12.45 1.48
CA GLU A 310 -42.88 -12.87 0.19
C GLU A 310 -41.82 -12.92 -0.92
N VAL A 311 -40.95 -11.91 -1.02
CA VAL A 311 -39.85 -11.89 -1.99
C VAL A 311 -38.82 -12.99 -1.68
N ASN A 312 -38.48 -13.24 -0.42
CA ASN A 312 -37.61 -14.38 -0.08
C ASN A 312 -38.26 -15.72 -0.44
N SER A 313 -39.58 -15.85 -0.26
CA SER A 313 -40.32 -17.06 -0.66
C SER A 313 -40.40 -17.27 -2.18
N SER A 314 -40.10 -16.24 -2.99
CA SER A 314 -40.03 -16.32 -4.46
C SER A 314 -38.75 -17.01 -4.99
N GLY A 315 -37.78 -17.32 -4.12
CA GLY A 315 -36.58 -18.06 -4.48
C GLY A 315 -35.49 -17.25 -5.22
N LEU A 316 -35.67 -15.95 -5.43
CA LEU A 316 -34.67 -15.07 -6.04
C LEU A 316 -33.34 -15.06 -5.25
N GLU A 317 -33.42 -14.98 -3.92
CA GLU A 317 -32.23 -15.02 -3.06
C GLU A 317 -31.53 -16.38 -3.11
N ALA A 318 -32.28 -17.47 -3.28
CA ALA A 318 -31.72 -18.82 -3.44
C ALA A 318 -30.90 -18.92 -4.74
N LYS A 319 -31.41 -18.36 -5.84
CA LYS A 319 -30.66 -18.27 -7.12
C LYS A 319 -29.40 -17.43 -7.00
N HIS A 320 -29.45 -16.30 -6.27
CA HIS A 320 -28.27 -15.47 -6.01
C HIS A 320 -27.23 -16.22 -5.16
N ARG A 321 -27.66 -16.95 -4.12
CA ARG A 321 -26.75 -17.77 -3.31
C ARG A 321 -26.12 -18.89 -4.13
N GLU A 322 -26.87 -19.54 -5.01
CA GLU A 322 -26.35 -20.57 -5.92
C GLU A 322 -25.29 -19.99 -6.88
N ALA A 323 -25.56 -18.81 -7.47
CA ALA A 323 -24.59 -18.10 -8.30
C ALA A 323 -23.32 -17.69 -7.52
N GLN A 324 -23.46 -17.31 -6.25
CA GLN A 324 -22.33 -16.95 -5.40
C GLN A 324 -21.50 -18.17 -5.01
N VAL A 325 -22.14 -19.29 -4.65
CA VAL A 325 -21.48 -20.56 -4.32
C VAL A 325 -20.72 -21.09 -5.53
N THR A 326 -21.35 -21.11 -6.71
CA THR A 326 -20.68 -21.55 -7.96
C THR A 326 -19.46 -20.70 -8.27
N PHE A 327 -19.54 -19.38 -8.15
CA PHE A 327 -18.39 -18.49 -8.30
C PHE A 327 -17.27 -18.79 -7.28
N CYS A 328 -17.62 -18.95 -6.00
CA CYS A 328 -16.65 -19.28 -4.95
C CYS A 328 -15.96 -20.63 -5.19
N CYS A 329 -16.70 -21.65 -5.63
CA CYS A 329 -16.15 -22.95 -6.01
C CYS A 329 -15.15 -22.81 -7.17
N CYS A 330 -15.50 -22.06 -8.23
CA CYS A 330 -14.56 -21.81 -9.34
C CYS A 330 -13.27 -21.12 -8.88
N VAL A 331 -13.38 -20.12 -7.98
CA VAL A 331 -12.21 -19.44 -7.42
C VAL A 331 -11.35 -20.39 -6.58
N ALA A 332 -11.97 -21.25 -5.76
CA ALA A 332 -11.28 -22.25 -4.98
C ALA A 332 -10.50 -23.23 -5.87
N GLU A 333 -11.13 -23.74 -6.93
CA GLU A 333 -10.47 -24.62 -7.91
C GLU A 333 -9.29 -23.94 -8.62
N MET A 334 -9.44 -22.66 -9.01
CA MET A 334 -8.34 -21.89 -9.59
C MET A 334 -7.16 -21.75 -8.62
N ASN A 335 -7.45 -21.54 -7.32
CA ASN A 335 -6.42 -21.43 -6.30
C ASN A 335 -5.73 -22.77 -6.03
N MET A 336 -6.47 -23.88 -6.02
CA MET A 336 -5.91 -25.24 -5.92
C MET A 336 -4.98 -25.53 -7.09
N LYS A 337 -5.40 -25.27 -8.34
CA LYS A 337 -4.55 -25.44 -9.53
C LYS A 337 -3.26 -24.62 -9.45
N LYS A 338 -3.35 -23.35 -9.01
CA LYS A 338 -2.15 -22.50 -8.81
C LYS A 338 -1.21 -23.07 -7.75
N ALA A 339 -1.73 -23.68 -6.68
CA ALA A 339 -0.94 -24.33 -5.65
C ALA A 339 -0.25 -25.59 -6.19
N GLU A 340 -0.97 -26.43 -6.92
CA GLU A 340 -0.43 -27.63 -7.58
C GLU A 340 0.67 -27.26 -8.60
N ASP A 341 0.44 -26.26 -9.45
CA ASP A 341 1.44 -25.76 -10.40
C ASP A 341 2.71 -25.27 -9.70
N LYS A 342 2.55 -24.58 -8.55
CA LYS A 342 3.67 -24.12 -7.74
C LYS A 342 4.46 -25.29 -7.16
N GLN A 343 3.76 -26.33 -6.68
CA GLN A 343 4.37 -27.54 -6.15
C GLN A 343 5.10 -28.33 -7.25
N HIS A 344 4.48 -28.52 -8.42
CA HIS A 344 5.09 -29.20 -9.56
C HIS A 344 6.38 -28.49 -10.02
N ARG A 345 6.34 -27.15 -10.14
CA ARG A 345 7.53 -26.34 -10.48
C ARG A 345 8.64 -26.48 -9.45
N ALA A 346 8.30 -26.58 -8.16
CA ALA A 346 9.28 -26.79 -7.10
C ALA A 346 9.93 -28.18 -7.19
N VAL A 347 9.14 -29.22 -7.45
CA VAL A 347 9.64 -30.59 -7.64
C VAL A 347 10.53 -30.68 -8.88
N GLU A 348 10.10 -30.15 -10.03
CA GLU A 348 10.92 -30.11 -11.24
C GLU A 348 12.25 -29.38 -11.02
N LEU A 349 12.21 -28.24 -10.31
CA LEU A 349 13.41 -27.48 -9.99
C LEU A 349 14.34 -28.30 -9.10
N GLN A 350 13.80 -29.00 -8.09
CA GLN A 350 14.55 -29.87 -7.21
C GLN A 350 15.21 -31.03 -7.98
N GLU A 351 14.51 -31.67 -8.92
CA GLU A 351 15.09 -32.73 -9.77
C GLU A 351 16.19 -32.19 -10.68
N LYS A 352 15.97 -31.01 -11.29
CA LYS A 352 16.99 -30.34 -12.11
C LYS A 352 18.26 -30.05 -11.29
N LEU A 353 18.10 -29.57 -10.06
CA LEU A 353 19.21 -29.23 -9.17
C LEU A 353 19.98 -30.47 -8.68
N LYS A 354 19.28 -31.57 -8.34
CA LYS A 354 19.90 -32.84 -7.93
C LYS A 354 20.78 -33.46 -9.03
N ASN A 355 20.44 -33.24 -10.29
CA ASN A 355 21.15 -33.80 -11.44
C ASN A 355 22.38 -32.98 -11.88
N ILE A 356 22.67 -31.86 -11.22
CA ILE A 356 23.87 -31.05 -11.49
C ILE A 356 25.09 -31.77 -10.88
N LEU A 357 26.06 -32.11 -11.72
CA LEU A 357 27.35 -32.64 -11.28
C LEU A 357 28.17 -31.49 -10.68
N MET A 358 28.41 -31.54 -9.37
CA MET A 358 29.26 -30.55 -8.70
C MET A 358 30.74 -30.85 -8.89
N ILE A 359 31.54 -29.79 -8.92
CA ILE A 359 33.00 -29.88 -8.81
C ILE A 359 33.39 -30.51 -7.46
N LEU A 360 34.52 -31.21 -7.43
CA LEU A 360 35.04 -31.84 -6.21
C LEU A 360 36.18 -31.06 -5.57
N ASP A 361 36.91 -30.33 -6.40
CA ASP A 361 38.08 -29.58 -6.00
C ASP A 361 38.07 -28.23 -6.72
N ILE A 362 38.52 -27.20 -6.00
CA ILE A 362 38.63 -25.83 -6.49
C ILE A 362 39.60 -25.78 -7.68
N SER A 363 40.61 -26.67 -7.70
CA SER A 363 41.55 -26.80 -8.81
C SER A 363 40.88 -27.18 -10.15
N GLU A 364 39.65 -27.71 -10.13
CA GLU A 364 38.88 -28.05 -11.33
C GLU A 364 38.32 -26.81 -12.06
N ILE A 365 38.27 -25.66 -11.38
CA ILE A 365 37.87 -24.38 -11.96
C ILE A 365 38.95 -23.84 -12.90
N ASP A 366 40.22 -24.09 -12.58
CA ASP A 366 41.37 -23.67 -13.40
C ASP A 366 41.62 -24.66 -14.55
N ALA A 367 41.03 -25.85 -14.48
CA ALA A 367 41.06 -26.86 -15.52
C ALA A 367 39.94 -26.69 -16.56
N LYS A 368 40.08 -27.38 -17.70
CA LYS A 368 39.03 -27.44 -18.72
C LYS A 368 37.79 -28.15 -18.16
N PRO A 369 36.57 -27.58 -18.30
CA PRO A 369 35.34 -28.25 -17.86
C PRO A 369 35.19 -29.62 -18.51
N TRP A 370 34.72 -30.61 -17.75
CA TRP A 370 34.49 -31.96 -18.28
C TRP A 370 33.30 -31.98 -19.23
N ALA A 371 33.30 -32.96 -20.14
CA ALA A 371 32.24 -33.13 -21.14
C ALA A 371 30.84 -33.30 -20.52
N ASP A 372 30.75 -33.88 -19.32
CA ASP A 372 29.47 -34.11 -18.64
C ASP A 372 28.84 -32.83 -18.06
N ILE A 373 29.67 -31.85 -17.70
CA ILE A 373 29.25 -30.53 -17.18
C ILE A 373 29.06 -29.55 -18.34
N ASP A 374 29.98 -29.56 -19.30
CA ASP A 374 29.93 -28.74 -20.52
C ASP A 374 29.36 -29.52 -21.71
N LYS A 375 28.06 -29.82 -21.64
CA LYS A 375 27.34 -30.54 -22.71
C LYS A 375 27.37 -29.84 -24.07
N LYS A 376 27.69 -28.53 -24.09
CA LYS A 376 27.78 -27.72 -25.32
C LYS A 376 29.20 -27.67 -25.89
N GLY A 377 30.19 -28.26 -25.21
CA GLY A 377 31.57 -28.37 -25.71
C GLY A 377 32.31 -27.04 -25.85
N SER A 378 31.93 -26.02 -25.07
CA SER A 378 32.57 -24.70 -25.08
C SER A 378 34.05 -24.74 -24.70
N GLY A 379 34.47 -25.75 -23.93
CA GLY A 379 35.86 -25.98 -23.53
C GLY A 379 36.42 -24.93 -22.58
N ARG A 380 35.57 -24.07 -22.00
CA ARG A 380 35.92 -23.04 -21.01
C ARG A 380 34.77 -22.86 -20.04
N TRP A 381 35.08 -22.42 -18.82
CA TRP A 381 34.05 -22.10 -17.83
C TRP A 381 33.25 -20.86 -18.27
N THR A 382 32.02 -21.08 -18.72
CA THR A 382 31.11 -19.99 -19.12
C THR A 382 30.32 -19.49 -17.91
N ALA A 383 29.78 -18.27 -18.02
CA ALA A 383 28.89 -17.69 -16.99
C ALA A 383 27.70 -18.60 -16.64
N HIS A 384 27.25 -19.44 -17.57
CA HIS A 384 26.20 -20.44 -17.35
C HIS A 384 26.67 -21.59 -16.47
N LEU A 385 27.88 -22.11 -16.72
CA LEU A 385 28.46 -23.20 -15.93
C LEU A 385 28.72 -22.79 -14.47
N TYR A 386 29.22 -21.57 -14.24
CA TYR A 386 29.35 -21.03 -12.88
C TYR A 386 28.00 -20.88 -12.17
N ASN A 387 26.98 -20.38 -12.87
CA ASN A 387 25.63 -20.26 -12.30
C ASN A 387 25.04 -21.62 -11.92
N LEU A 388 25.33 -22.67 -12.69
CA LEU A 388 24.87 -24.05 -12.44
C LEU A 388 25.49 -24.60 -11.14
N GLN A 389 26.77 -24.34 -10.91
CA GLN A 389 27.46 -24.76 -9.68
C GLN A 389 26.99 -23.97 -8.45
N LEU A 390 26.80 -22.65 -8.61
CA LEU A 390 26.24 -21.80 -7.55
C LEU A 390 24.80 -22.21 -7.17
N ASP A 391 23.99 -22.60 -8.17
CA ASP A 391 22.64 -23.16 -7.95
C ASP A 391 22.67 -24.44 -7.11
N ALA A 392 23.58 -25.35 -7.43
CA ALA A 392 23.75 -26.57 -6.68
C ALA A 392 24.17 -26.25 -5.23
N LEU A 393 25.15 -25.38 -5.01
CA LEU A 393 25.56 -24.97 -3.66
C LEU A 393 24.43 -24.29 -2.87
N CYS A 394 23.63 -23.43 -3.50
CA CYS A 394 22.43 -22.87 -2.88
C CYS A 394 21.40 -23.94 -2.50
N PHE A 395 21.23 -24.96 -3.35
CA PHE A 395 20.37 -26.11 -3.04
C PHE A 395 20.84 -26.88 -1.80
N TRP A 396 22.15 -27.00 -1.60
CA TRP A 396 22.76 -27.55 -0.38
C TRP A 396 22.79 -26.58 0.81
N SER A 397 22.02 -25.49 0.74
CA SER A 397 21.90 -24.48 1.81
C SER A 397 23.23 -23.82 2.19
N VAL A 398 24.12 -23.63 1.22
CA VAL A 398 25.36 -22.85 1.40
C VAL A 398 25.03 -21.36 1.26
N PRO A 399 25.44 -20.51 2.23
CA PRO A 399 25.18 -19.08 2.16
C PRO A 399 26.00 -18.46 1.04
N LEU A 400 25.32 -17.99 -0.01
CA LEU A 400 25.93 -17.41 -1.21
C LEU A 400 25.32 -16.04 -1.54
N PRO A 401 26.09 -15.13 -2.19
CA PRO A 401 25.55 -13.89 -2.74
C PRO A 401 24.42 -14.19 -3.75
N LYS A 402 23.42 -13.31 -3.82
CA LYS A 402 22.31 -13.51 -4.77
C LYS A 402 22.85 -13.41 -6.19
N LYS A 403 22.44 -14.32 -7.07
CA LYS A 403 22.88 -14.38 -8.48
C LYS A 403 22.80 -13.05 -9.24
N LYS A 404 21.78 -12.23 -8.94
CA LYS A 404 21.58 -10.91 -9.55
C LYS A 404 22.70 -9.91 -9.22
N ASP A 405 23.43 -10.14 -8.14
CA ASP A 405 24.52 -9.29 -7.66
C ASP A 405 25.87 -9.76 -8.27
N LEU A 406 25.91 -10.95 -8.89
CA LEU A 406 27.06 -11.53 -9.58
C LEU A 406 26.96 -11.31 -11.10
N THR A 407 27.41 -10.14 -11.55
CA THR A 407 27.16 -9.66 -12.92
C THR A 407 28.22 -10.13 -13.92
N CYS A 408 29.46 -10.32 -13.50
CA CYS A 408 30.57 -10.76 -14.35
C CYS A 408 31.13 -12.14 -13.96
N ILE A 409 31.89 -12.75 -14.86
CA ILE A 409 32.48 -14.09 -14.64
C ILE A 409 33.42 -14.13 -13.43
N PRO A 410 34.35 -13.16 -13.23
CA PRO A 410 35.22 -13.17 -12.05
C PRO A 410 34.45 -13.16 -10.73
N GLN A 411 33.42 -12.32 -10.59
CA GLN A 411 32.57 -12.30 -9.39
C GLN A 411 31.91 -13.65 -9.11
N LYS A 412 31.48 -14.36 -10.18
CA LYS A 412 30.87 -15.69 -10.04
C LYS A 412 31.89 -16.75 -9.66
N GLN A 413 33.12 -16.63 -10.16
CA GLN A 413 34.23 -17.50 -9.80
C GLN A 413 34.61 -17.31 -8.33
N ASP A 414 34.77 -16.06 -7.87
CA ASP A 414 35.08 -15.75 -6.47
C ASP A 414 33.99 -16.25 -5.52
N ALA A 415 32.72 -16.03 -5.88
CA ALA A 415 31.58 -16.52 -5.11
C ALA A 415 31.52 -18.06 -5.08
N LEU A 416 31.87 -18.72 -6.19
CA LEU A 416 31.94 -20.17 -6.25
C LEU A 416 33.06 -20.71 -5.36
N ILE A 417 34.25 -20.13 -5.40
CA ILE A 417 35.40 -20.51 -4.57
C ILE A 417 35.04 -20.36 -3.07
N ALA A 418 34.50 -19.20 -2.69
CA ALA A 418 34.11 -18.93 -1.32
C ALA A 418 32.99 -19.88 -0.83
N GLY A 419 31.95 -20.07 -1.64
CA GLY A 419 30.87 -20.99 -1.29
C GLY A 419 31.29 -22.45 -1.25
N PHE A 420 32.18 -22.86 -2.15
CA PHE A 420 32.69 -24.23 -2.15
C PHE A 420 33.57 -24.51 -0.92
N GLY A 421 34.35 -23.53 -0.46
CA GLY A 421 35.07 -23.62 0.82
C GLY A 421 34.14 -23.91 2.00
N LEU A 422 33.05 -23.14 2.14
CA LEU A 422 32.04 -23.36 3.18
C LEU A 422 31.31 -24.70 3.05
N TYR A 423 31.09 -25.16 1.83
CA TYR A 423 30.51 -26.47 1.57
C TYR A 423 31.43 -27.61 2.04
N LEU A 424 32.74 -27.48 1.78
CA LEU A 424 33.73 -28.46 2.22
C LEU A 424 33.87 -28.50 3.75
N GLU A 425 33.92 -27.34 4.40
CA GLU A 425 33.91 -27.24 5.89
C GLU A 425 32.70 -27.97 6.47
N ARG A 426 31.52 -27.76 5.89
CA ARG A 426 30.27 -28.41 6.33
C ARG A 426 30.26 -29.91 6.09
N LEU A 427 30.91 -30.40 5.02
CA LEU A 427 31.06 -31.84 4.79
C LEU A 427 32.03 -32.50 5.79
N GLU A 428 33.08 -31.80 6.19
CA GLU A 428 34.03 -32.26 7.20
C GLU A 428 33.39 -32.33 8.59
N GLU A 429 32.56 -31.33 8.97
CA GLU A 429 31.74 -31.35 10.18
C GLU A 429 30.80 -32.57 10.24
N LEU A 430 30.31 -33.02 9.07
CA LEU A 430 29.40 -34.16 8.94
C LEU A 430 30.12 -35.51 8.80
N GLY A 431 31.46 -35.53 8.78
CA GLY A 431 32.25 -36.77 8.71
C GLY A 431 32.12 -37.55 7.40
N VAL A 432 31.71 -36.91 6.30
CA VAL A 432 31.46 -37.58 5.01
C VAL A 432 32.77 -37.70 4.21
N GLN A 433 33.22 -38.93 3.92
CA GLN A 433 34.43 -39.15 3.12
C GLN A 433 34.26 -38.77 1.64
N ARG A 434 35.30 -38.12 1.10
CA ARG A 434 35.38 -37.57 -0.26
C ARG A 434 35.43 -38.67 -1.33
N SER A 435 34.30 -38.98 -1.96
CA SER A 435 34.28 -39.66 -3.26
C SER A 435 33.04 -39.28 -4.09
N ARG A 436 33.14 -39.32 -5.43
CA ARG A 436 31.98 -39.06 -6.33
C ARG A 436 30.81 -40.01 -6.06
N ALA A 437 31.10 -41.23 -5.60
CA ALA A 437 30.09 -42.21 -5.22
C ALA A 437 29.45 -41.87 -3.86
N THR A 438 30.23 -41.38 -2.90
CA THR A 438 29.75 -41.03 -1.54
C THR A 438 28.90 -39.75 -1.55
N ILE A 439 29.27 -38.73 -2.34
CA ILE A 439 28.46 -37.51 -2.51
C ILE A 439 27.12 -37.83 -3.19
N ARG A 440 27.10 -38.83 -4.09
CA ARG A 440 25.89 -39.30 -4.79
C ARG A 440 25.01 -40.22 -3.92
N MET A 441 25.58 -40.95 -2.96
CA MET A 441 24.85 -41.86 -2.04
C MET A 441 24.35 -41.17 -0.76
N SER A 442 24.98 -40.06 -0.35
CA SER A 442 24.49 -39.20 0.74
C SER A 442 23.12 -38.55 0.44
N LEU A 443 22.63 -38.65 -0.81
CA LEU A 443 21.36 -38.10 -1.29
C LEU A 443 20.11 -38.75 -0.68
N ASP A 444 20.14 -40.02 -0.30
CA ASP A 444 18.94 -40.70 0.25
C ASP A 444 18.83 -40.55 1.78
N GLY A 445 19.96 -40.40 2.49
CA GLY A 445 20.00 -40.23 3.95
C GLY A 445 19.71 -38.80 4.44
N LEU A 446 20.02 -37.77 3.64
CA LEU A 446 19.72 -36.37 3.96
C LEU A 446 18.26 -35.98 3.69
N VAL A 447 17.59 -36.67 2.76
CA VAL A 447 16.15 -36.48 2.52
C VAL A 447 15.31 -37.11 3.64
N SER A 448 15.78 -38.19 4.29
CA SER A 448 15.07 -38.80 5.42
C SER A 448 15.20 -38.01 6.73
N THR A 449 16.33 -37.32 6.95
CA THR A 449 16.52 -36.44 8.10
C THR A 449 15.94 -35.04 7.88
N ALA A 450 15.82 -34.57 6.64
CA ALA A 450 15.05 -33.37 6.30
C ALA A 450 13.52 -33.58 6.41
N LYS A 451 13.02 -34.81 6.20
CA LYS A 451 11.63 -35.18 6.57
C LYS A 451 11.33 -35.08 8.07
N GLY A 452 12.36 -34.95 8.92
CA GLY A 452 12.24 -34.70 10.36
C GLY A 452 12.32 -33.22 10.76
N LYS A 453 12.46 -32.30 9.80
CA LYS A 453 12.41 -30.84 10.01
C LYS A 453 11.43 -30.13 9.07
N ASP A 454 10.46 -30.86 8.54
CA ASP A 454 9.17 -30.28 8.14
C ASP A 454 8.30 -30.14 9.40
N VAL A 455 8.64 -29.16 10.22
CA VAL A 455 7.66 -28.55 11.12
C VAL A 455 7.65 -27.05 10.84
N TRP A 456 6.43 -26.56 10.59
CA TRP A 456 6.00 -25.18 10.45
C TRP A 456 5.92 -24.61 9.01
N ASN A 457 4.98 -25.17 8.25
CA ASN A 457 3.76 -24.44 7.87
C ASN A 457 2.67 -25.45 7.48
N HIS A 458 2.11 -26.09 8.49
CA HIS A 458 0.76 -26.65 8.42
C HIS A 458 -0.17 -25.60 9.02
N ASP A 459 -1.03 -25.04 8.16
CA ASP A 459 -2.28 -24.44 8.58
C ASP A 459 -3.18 -25.57 9.10
N ASP A 460 -3.03 -25.93 10.38
CA ASP A 460 -4.01 -26.75 11.09
C ASP A 460 -5.18 -25.86 11.51
N ASN A 461 -6.07 -25.57 10.56
CA ASN A 461 -7.46 -25.27 10.85
C ASN A 461 -8.23 -26.59 10.92
N GLY A 462 -7.99 -27.33 12.01
CA GLY A 462 -8.81 -28.45 12.43
C GLY A 462 -9.74 -27.99 13.55
N ASP A 463 -10.96 -27.60 13.19
CA ASP A 463 -12.08 -27.46 14.12
C ASP A 463 -12.36 -28.83 14.77
N LEU A 464 -11.79 -29.07 15.95
CA LEU A 464 -12.26 -30.12 16.86
C LEU A 464 -13.25 -29.50 17.85
N TRP A 465 -14.53 -29.69 17.54
CA TRP A 465 -15.60 -29.63 18.52
C TRP A 465 -15.33 -30.69 19.60
N SER A 466 -15.03 -30.25 20.81
CA SER A 466 -15.13 -31.09 22.01
C SER A 466 -16.28 -30.58 22.87
N GLU A 467 -17.44 -31.20 22.67
CA GLU A 467 -18.48 -31.30 23.69
C GLU A 467 -17.93 -32.08 24.89
N THR A 468 -17.80 -31.41 26.04
CA THR A 468 -17.92 -32.07 27.34
C THR A 468 -18.53 -31.07 28.32
N GLY A 469 -19.72 -31.39 28.80
CA GLY A 469 -20.48 -30.56 29.71
C GLY A 469 -19.89 -30.46 31.12
N ALA A 470 -20.29 -29.39 31.80
CA ALA A 470 -20.43 -29.36 33.24
C ALA A 470 -21.69 -28.55 33.58
N LEU A 471 -22.50 -29.15 34.44
CA LEU A 471 -23.83 -28.76 34.92
C LEU A 471 -23.83 -27.44 35.72
N PRO A 472 -25.02 -26.85 35.92
CA PRO A 472 -25.19 -25.55 36.57
C PRO A 472 -25.13 -25.68 38.10
N LEU A 473 -24.63 -24.64 38.77
CA LEU A 473 -24.85 -24.42 40.19
C LEU A 473 -25.26 -22.94 40.39
N GLU A 474 -26.54 -22.83 40.74
CA GLU A 474 -27.29 -21.76 41.44
C GLU A 474 -27.29 -20.32 40.90
#